data_AF-A0AAD3D7S3-F1
#
_entry.id   AF-A0AAD3D7S3-F1
#
_cell.length_a   1.000
_cell.length_b   1.000
_cell.length_c   1.000
_cell.angle_alpha   90.00
_cell.angle_beta   90.00
_cell.angle_gamma   90.00
#
_symmetry.space_group_name_H-M   'P 1'
#
loop_
_entity.id
_entity.type
_entity.pdbx_description
1 polymer ?
#
loop_
_entity_poly.entity_id
_entity_poly.type
_entity_poly.pdbx_seq_one_letter_code
_entity_poly.pdbx_strand_id
1 'polypeptide(L)'
;MKLNPFILTLSALSSVEAFSPSTLNKRYPLRNAVFAKGRSSCDLVLYAKVGIFFGTSTGNTETVADYIAAEFGDDAEGPIEIDGIVGSVADEFAKYDALIVGTPTWNTGADSERSGTGWDEIYYGEMQDLNIAGKKVGVFGLGDQISYSENYADASGELHDVFEKLGCQMIGYTSQEGYEHENSKAIRGDLFCGLLCDEINQDDLSEERVQNWVKQLKTEGILDGSSESSASPTPTAVIDAEVVATPPAEVIVEDDVISKLEAENAMLRKLLDESKAMDKVLANDVMNGESGYKPYYNPKSLSTMWVSSDGKKCYYTKESRIP
;
A
#
# COMPACT_ATOMS: atom_id res chain seq x y z
N MET A 1 -30.49 -63.65 32.93
CA MET A 1 -29.66 -63.56 31.71
C MET A 1 -28.74 -62.36 31.85
N LYS A 2 -27.43 -62.62 31.72
CA LYS A 2 -26.29 -61.72 31.49
C LYS A 2 -25.98 -60.61 32.50
N LEU A 3 -24.79 -60.78 33.08
CA LEU A 3 -24.09 -59.96 34.05
C LEU A 3 -23.61 -58.60 33.52
N ASN A 4 -23.56 -57.68 34.49
CA ASN A 4 -22.81 -56.42 34.62
C ASN A 4 -21.27 -56.68 34.70
N PRO A 5 -20.40 -55.71 35.07
CA PRO A 5 -19.96 -54.48 34.41
C PRO A 5 -18.43 -54.54 34.09
N PHE A 6 -17.89 -53.69 33.20
CA PHE A 6 -16.44 -53.67 32.94
C PHE A 6 -15.70 -52.79 33.96
N ILE A 7 -14.99 -53.46 34.86
CA ILE A 7 -13.90 -52.97 35.70
C ILE A 7 -12.64 -52.89 34.82
N LEU A 8 -11.97 -51.73 34.79
CA LEU A 8 -10.60 -51.61 34.28
C LEU A 8 -9.65 -51.48 35.47
N THR A 9 -9.01 -52.59 35.80
CA THR A 9 -7.86 -52.66 36.71
C THR A 9 -6.55 -52.60 35.92
N LEU A 10 -5.68 -51.73 36.42
CA LEU A 10 -4.27 -51.53 36.11
C LEU A 10 -3.45 -52.83 36.36
N SER A 11 -2.55 -53.20 35.45
CA SER A 11 -1.34 -54.01 35.75
C SER A 11 -0.33 -53.92 34.61
N ALA A 12 0.94 -53.75 35.01
CA ALA A 12 2.11 -53.43 34.22
C ALA A 12 2.65 -54.58 33.36
N LEU A 13 3.46 -54.25 32.34
CA LEU A 13 4.61 -55.06 31.91
C LEU A 13 5.57 -54.22 31.06
N SER A 14 6.83 -54.21 31.51
CA SER A 14 7.99 -53.68 30.81
C SER A 14 8.27 -54.46 29.53
N SER A 15 8.70 -53.80 28.46
CA SER A 15 9.72 -54.33 27.55
C SER A 15 10.38 -53.19 26.80
N VAL A 16 11.69 -53.09 27.02
CA VAL A 16 12.65 -52.30 26.26
C VAL A 16 12.87 -53.00 24.93
N GLU A 17 12.80 -52.29 23.81
CA GLU A 17 13.51 -52.68 22.60
C GLU A 17 13.71 -51.48 21.66
N ALA A 18 14.87 -51.50 21.01
CA ALA A 18 15.55 -50.35 20.43
C ALA A 18 14.94 -49.87 19.10
N PHE A 19 14.90 -48.55 18.93
CA PHE A 19 14.54 -47.89 17.69
C PHE A 19 15.79 -47.79 16.79
N SER A 20 15.78 -48.52 15.68
CA SER A 20 16.73 -48.40 14.57
C SER A 20 16.02 -47.71 13.40
N PRO A 21 16.47 -46.55 12.89
CA PRO A 21 15.93 -45.97 11.67
C PRO A 21 16.82 -46.33 10.46
N SER A 22 16.33 -47.26 9.66
CA SER A 22 16.66 -47.42 8.23
C SER A 22 15.30 -47.41 7.51
N THR A 23 14.99 -46.60 6.51
CA THR A 23 15.64 -46.46 5.21
C THR A 23 14.90 -45.36 4.45
N LEU A 24 15.58 -44.39 3.84
CA LEU A 24 15.42 -44.04 2.41
C LEU A 24 16.27 -42.81 2.05
N ASN A 25 17.39 -43.17 1.43
CA ASN A 25 18.42 -42.33 0.86
C ASN A 25 18.01 -42.01 -0.60
N LYS A 26 17.61 -40.78 -0.91
CA LYS A 26 17.62 -40.26 -2.29
C LYS A 26 18.74 -39.24 -2.40
N ARG A 27 19.80 -39.71 -3.05
CA ARG A 27 21.08 -39.07 -3.33
C ARG A 27 20.89 -37.83 -4.20
N TYR A 28 21.38 -36.68 -3.73
CA TYR A 28 21.82 -35.59 -4.59
C TYR A 28 23.28 -35.87 -5.01
N PRO A 29 23.64 -35.80 -6.30
CA PRO A 29 25.03 -36.01 -6.71
C PRO A 29 25.89 -34.78 -6.36
N LEU A 30 26.73 -34.92 -5.34
CA LEU A 30 27.90 -34.06 -5.16
C LEU A 30 28.88 -34.32 -6.30
N ARG A 31 28.97 -33.39 -7.25
CA ARG A 31 30.02 -33.40 -8.27
C ARG A 31 31.25 -32.67 -7.72
N ASN A 32 32.36 -33.43 -7.67
CA ASN A 32 33.71 -32.98 -7.38
C ASN A 32 34.06 -31.71 -8.17
N ALA A 33 34.38 -30.63 -7.46
CA ALA A 33 35.06 -29.48 -8.04
C ALA A 33 36.55 -29.83 -8.20
N VAL A 34 36.96 -30.10 -9.44
CA VAL A 34 38.35 -30.07 -9.85
C VAL A 34 38.77 -28.60 -9.91
N PHE A 35 39.82 -28.23 -9.17
CA PHE A 35 40.44 -26.91 -9.25
C PHE A 35 40.97 -26.66 -10.68
N ALA A 36 40.29 -25.81 -11.43
CA ALA A 36 40.81 -25.20 -12.65
C ALA A 36 40.91 -23.69 -12.43
N LYS A 37 42.14 -23.16 -12.46
CA LYS A 37 42.44 -21.73 -12.48
C LYS A 37 41.80 -21.12 -13.74
N GLY A 38 40.72 -20.39 -13.56
CA GLY A 38 40.11 -19.53 -14.59
C GLY A 38 39.39 -18.39 -13.88
N ARG A 39 39.74 -17.15 -14.22
CA ARG A 39 38.98 -15.97 -13.79
C ARG A 39 37.58 -16.07 -14.37
N SER A 40 36.61 -16.44 -13.55
CA SER A 40 35.20 -16.20 -13.82
C SER A 40 34.81 -15.06 -12.92
N SER A 41 34.50 -13.88 -13.46
CA SER A 41 33.59 -12.99 -12.74
C SER A 41 32.28 -13.77 -12.68
N CYS A 42 32.02 -14.41 -11.56
CA CYS A 42 30.66 -14.71 -11.18
C CYS A 42 30.03 -13.34 -10.92
N ASP A 43 29.38 -12.80 -11.93
CA ASP A 43 28.33 -11.82 -11.69
C ASP A 43 27.34 -12.53 -10.77
N LEU A 44 27.43 -12.25 -9.47
CA LEU A 44 26.32 -12.51 -8.58
C LEU A 44 25.18 -11.68 -9.14
N VAL A 45 24.27 -12.32 -9.86
CA VAL A 45 22.95 -11.76 -10.11
C VAL A 45 22.32 -11.65 -8.72
N LEU A 46 22.52 -10.50 -8.08
CA LEU A 46 21.66 -10.04 -7.00
C LEU A 46 20.28 -9.98 -7.64
N TYR A 47 19.42 -10.95 -7.33
CA TYR A 47 18.01 -10.87 -7.72
C TYR A 47 17.46 -9.62 -7.05
N ALA A 48 17.11 -8.61 -7.85
CA ALA A 48 16.43 -7.42 -7.36
C ALA A 48 15.09 -7.88 -6.81
N LYS A 49 14.90 -7.73 -5.50
CA LYS A 49 13.67 -8.18 -4.85
C LYS A 49 12.62 -7.09 -4.91
N VAL A 50 11.48 -7.39 -5.51
CA VAL A 50 10.30 -6.53 -5.51
C VAL A 50 9.44 -6.83 -4.28
N GLY A 51 9.12 -5.83 -3.47
CA GLY A 51 8.18 -5.98 -2.36
C GLY A 51 6.76 -5.62 -2.79
N ILE A 52 5.79 -6.53 -2.60
CA ILE A 52 4.37 -6.25 -2.90
C ILE A 52 3.65 -5.92 -1.58
N PHE A 53 3.21 -4.67 -1.46
CA PHE A 53 2.49 -4.16 -0.29
C PHE A 53 1.08 -3.72 -0.67
N PHE A 54 0.10 -4.00 0.16
CA PHE A 54 -1.27 -3.61 -0.12
C PHE A 54 -2.07 -3.28 1.14
N GLY A 55 -3.09 -2.43 0.99
CA GLY A 55 -4.13 -2.23 1.98
C GLY A 55 -5.40 -2.92 1.51
N THR A 56 -6.19 -3.50 2.42
CA THR A 56 -7.50 -4.06 2.07
C THR A 56 -8.47 -3.93 3.23
N SER A 57 -9.76 -3.92 2.92
CA SER A 57 -10.82 -3.95 3.93
C SER A 57 -11.76 -5.13 3.75
N THR A 58 -12.06 -5.51 2.50
CA THR A 58 -12.98 -6.59 2.14
C THR A 58 -12.32 -7.77 1.42
N GLY A 59 -11.01 -7.70 1.15
CA GLY A 59 -10.25 -8.78 0.50
C GLY A 59 -10.03 -8.61 -1.01
N ASN A 60 -10.76 -7.73 -1.69
CA ASN A 60 -10.61 -7.58 -3.14
C ASN A 60 -9.19 -7.15 -3.56
N THR A 61 -8.58 -6.20 -2.83
CA THR A 61 -7.20 -5.78 -3.11
C THR A 61 -6.20 -6.91 -2.85
N GLU A 62 -6.47 -7.78 -1.87
CA GLU A 62 -5.65 -8.96 -1.56
C GLU A 62 -5.69 -9.94 -2.73
N THR A 63 -6.86 -10.18 -3.31
CA THR A 63 -7.02 -11.04 -4.49
C THR A 63 -6.21 -10.55 -5.69
N VAL A 64 -6.26 -9.25 -5.99
CA VAL A 64 -5.44 -8.66 -7.07
C VAL A 64 -3.94 -8.72 -6.74
N ALA A 65 -3.57 -8.51 -5.47
CA ALA A 65 -2.19 -8.62 -5.01
C ALA A 65 -1.65 -10.06 -5.16
N ASP A 66 -2.48 -11.08 -4.90
CA ASP A 66 -2.16 -12.48 -5.13
C ASP A 66 -1.90 -12.77 -6.62
N TYR A 67 -2.70 -12.21 -7.53
CA TYR A 67 -2.45 -12.33 -8.97
C TYR A 67 -1.10 -11.71 -9.37
N ILE A 68 -0.78 -10.53 -8.82
CA ILE A 68 0.50 -9.86 -9.10
C ILE A 68 1.66 -10.73 -8.58
N ALA A 69 1.57 -11.22 -7.34
CA ALA A 69 2.59 -12.07 -6.75
C ALA A 69 2.79 -13.37 -7.54
N ALA A 70 1.70 -14.01 -8.00
CA ALA A 70 1.77 -15.21 -8.82
C ALA A 70 2.48 -14.99 -10.16
N GLU A 71 2.28 -13.84 -10.81
CA GLU A 71 2.91 -13.51 -12.10
C GLU A 71 4.38 -13.07 -11.96
N PHE A 72 4.75 -12.46 -10.84
CA PHE A 72 6.15 -12.19 -10.52
C PHE A 72 6.91 -13.45 -10.10
N GLY A 73 6.27 -14.39 -9.41
CA GLY A 73 6.91 -15.62 -8.93
C GLY A 73 8.04 -15.32 -7.94
N ASP A 74 9.21 -15.95 -8.13
CA ASP A 74 10.36 -15.81 -7.23
C ASP A 74 11.05 -14.42 -7.27
N ASP A 75 10.66 -13.56 -8.23
CA ASP A 75 11.21 -12.20 -8.39
C ASP A 75 10.60 -11.19 -7.38
N ALA A 76 9.47 -11.52 -6.77
CA ALA A 76 8.78 -10.69 -5.79
C ALA A 76 8.56 -11.41 -4.46
N GLU A 77 8.48 -10.64 -3.39
CA GLU A 77 8.12 -11.11 -2.06
C GLU A 77 6.80 -10.46 -1.64
N GLY A 78 5.88 -11.28 -1.15
CA GLY A 78 4.54 -10.87 -0.76
C GLY A 78 3.45 -11.80 -1.30
N PRO A 79 2.18 -11.37 -1.26
CA PRO A 79 1.73 -10.02 -0.92
C PRO A 79 1.73 -9.74 0.61
N ILE A 80 2.15 -8.54 1.02
CA ILE A 80 2.25 -8.10 2.42
C ILE A 80 1.16 -7.05 2.69
N GLU A 81 0.29 -7.33 3.64
CA GLU A 81 -0.75 -6.37 4.06
C GLU A 81 -0.13 -5.29 4.96
N ILE A 82 -0.35 -4.03 4.61
CA ILE A 82 0.23 -2.88 5.30
C ILE A 82 -0.25 -2.78 6.75
N ASP A 83 -1.51 -3.10 7.01
CA ASP A 83 -2.12 -3.17 8.35
C ASP A 83 -1.56 -4.32 9.21
N GLY A 84 -0.89 -5.29 8.60
CA GLY A 84 -0.27 -6.42 9.27
C GLY A 84 1.18 -6.19 9.69
N ILE A 85 1.79 -5.06 9.30
CA ILE A 85 3.20 -4.77 9.61
C ILE A 85 3.34 -4.43 11.09
N VAL A 86 4.16 -5.22 11.79
CA VAL A 86 4.51 -4.97 13.20
C VAL A 86 5.86 -4.26 13.23
N GLY A 87 5.86 -2.97 13.57
CA GLY A 87 7.07 -2.15 13.63
C GLY A 87 7.04 -1.03 12.61
N SER A 88 8.21 -0.65 12.09
CA SER A 88 8.36 0.46 11.15
C SER A 88 8.14 -0.01 9.71
N VAL A 89 7.20 0.62 9.01
CA VAL A 89 6.98 0.39 7.57
C VAL A 89 8.23 0.75 6.75
N ALA A 90 9.01 1.73 7.22
CA ALA A 90 10.28 2.12 6.62
C ALA A 90 11.27 0.96 6.53
N ASP A 91 11.38 0.19 7.62
CA ASP A 91 12.34 -0.90 7.71
C ASP A 91 11.94 -2.06 6.80
N GLU A 92 10.64 -2.25 6.57
CA GLU A 92 10.13 -3.22 5.59
C GLU A 92 10.42 -2.77 4.16
N PHE A 93 10.11 -1.52 3.80
CA PHE A 93 10.39 -0.99 2.46
C PHE A 93 11.88 -0.97 2.12
N ALA A 94 12.75 -0.76 3.10
CA ALA A 94 14.20 -0.74 2.92
C ALA A 94 14.77 -2.10 2.45
N LYS A 95 14.06 -3.22 2.69
CA LYS A 95 14.51 -4.58 2.30
C LYS A 95 14.43 -4.86 0.81
N TYR A 96 13.66 -4.06 0.07
CA TYR A 96 13.34 -4.29 -1.34
C TYR A 96 13.95 -3.22 -2.24
N ASP A 97 14.34 -3.59 -3.45
CA ASP A 97 14.94 -2.66 -4.43
C ASP A 97 13.86 -1.86 -5.17
N ALA A 98 12.71 -2.48 -5.38
CA ALA A 98 11.52 -1.90 -5.97
C ALA A 98 10.28 -2.29 -5.16
N LEU A 99 9.23 -1.49 -5.26
CA LEU A 99 7.97 -1.69 -4.53
C LEU A 99 6.80 -1.74 -5.51
N ILE A 100 5.83 -2.59 -5.19
CA ILE A 100 4.50 -2.55 -5.78
C ILE A 100 3.54 -2.26 -4.65
N VAL A 101 2.77 -1.18 -4.76
CA VAL A 101 1.89 -0.69 -3.69
C VAL A 101 0.43 -0.65 -4.14
N GLY A 102 -0.45 -1.24 -3.34
CA GLY A 102 -1.85 -1.47 -3.67
C GLY A 102 -2.83 -0.82 -2.71
N THR A 103 -3.87 -0.17 -3.22
CA THR A 103 -4.88 0.48 -2.36
C THR A 103 -6.29 0.43 -2.96
N PRO A 104 -7.34 0.14 -2.16
CA PRO A 104 -8.73 0.34 -2.56
C PRO A 104 -9.12 1.82 -2.40
N THR A 105 -10.25 2.22 -2.99
CA THR A 105 -10.90 3.51 -2.70
C THR A 105 -12.24 3.27 -2.01
N TRP A 106 -12.43 3.89 -0.84
CA TRP A 106 -13.66 3.81 -0.04
C TRP A 106 -14.29 5.16 0.22
N ASN A 107 -13.58 6.09 0.89
CA ASN A 107 -14.11 7.39 1.33
C ASN A 107 -14.28 8.38 0.16
N THR A 108 -15.16 8.01 -0.75
CA THR A 108 -15.28 8.59 -2.08
C THR A 108 -15.81 10.02 -1.97
N GLY A 109 -15.04 10.98 -2.49
CA GLY A 109 -15.37 12.41 -2.41
C GLY A 109 -14.90 13.12 -1.13
N ALA A 110 -14.28 12.43 -0.18
CA ALA A 110 -13.66 13.06 0.99
C ALA A 110 -12.35 13.78 0.60
N ASP A 111 -11.90 14.78 1.35
CA ASP A 111 -10.64 15.46 1.03
C ASP A 111 -9.40 14.64 1.45
N SER A 112 -9.57 13.69 2.38
CA SER A 112 -8.52 12.84 2.96
C SER A 112 -9.06 11.45 3.31
N GLU A 113 -8.14 10.53 3.66
CA GLU A 113 -8.44 9.19 4.17
C GLU A 113 -9.30 8.33 3.25
N ARG A 114 -8.90 8.25 1.98
CA ARG A 114 -9.68 7.59 0.92
C ARG A 114 -9.42 6.10 0.80
N SER A 115 -8.28 5.61 1.29
CA SER A 115 -7.97 4.19 1.16
C SER A 115 -8.80 3.35 2.11
N GLY A 116 -9.02 3.88 3.30
CA GLY A 116 -9.72 3.19 4.34
C GLY A 116 -8.96 2.03 4.98
N THR A 117 -7.64 2.12 4.95
CA THR A 117 -6.67 1.08 5.32
C THR A 117 -5.48 1.73 6.03
N GLY A 118 -4.51 0.94 6.49
CA GLY A 118 -3.31 1.45 7.15
C GLY A 118 -2.51 2.49 6.33
N TRP A 119 -2.67 2.51 5.00
CA TRP A 119 -2.15 3.59 4.15
C TRP A 119 -2.53 4.99 4.61
N ASP A 120 -3.76 5.22 5.07
CA ASP A 120 -4.19 6.53 5.54
C ASP A 120 -3.35 6.99 6.74
N GLU A 121 -3.11 6.11 7.71
CA GLU A 121 -2.24 6.40 8.87
C GLU A 121 -0.79 6.65 8.44
N ILE A 122 -0.29 5.85 7.50
CA ILE A 122 1.08 5.92 7.00
C ILE A 122 1.32 7.22 6.22
N TYR A 123 0.35 7.66 5.41
CA TYR A 123 0.45 8.91 4.63
C TYR A 123 0.60 10.13 5.53
N TYR A 124 -0.20 10.23 6.59
CA TYR A 124 -0.23 11.42 7.45
C TYR A 124 0.75 11.35 8.63
N GLY A 125 1.30 10.17 8.94
CA GLY A 125 2.18 9.95 10.09
C GLY A 125 3.63 9.62 9.73
N GLU A 126 3.85 8.47 9.08
CA GLU A 126 5.16 7.82 9.02
C GLU A 126 5.97 8.13 7.75
N MET A 127 5.31 8.61 6.69
CA MET A 127 5.95 8.76 5.38
C MET A 127 6.98 9.91 5.31
N GLN A 128 6.91 10.91 6.20
CA GLN A 128 7.75 12.12 6.07
C GLN A 128 9.24 11.88 6.31
N ASP A 129 9.60 10.79 7.01
CA ASP A 129 10.99 10.45 7.35
C ASP A 129 11.55 9.27 6.51
N LEU A 130 10.81 8.80 5.50
CA LEU A 130 11.20 7.66 4.68
C LEU A 130 12.29 8.02 3.66
N ASN A 131 13.48 7.43 3.80
CA ASN A 131 14.54 7.53 2.78
C ASN A 131 14.41 6.43 1.72
N ILE A 132 13.42 6.56 0.83
CA ILE A 132 13.16 5.62 -0.27
C ILE A 132 13.36 6.23 -1.67
N ALA A 133 13.98 7.41 -1.74
CA ALA A 133 14.24 8.10 -2.99
C ALA A 133 15.03 7.21 -3.98
N GLY A 134 14.67 7.28 -5.26
CA GLY A 134 15.28 6.52 -6.35
C GLY A 134 14.81 5.07 -6.48
N LYS A 135 14.02 4.54 -5.54
CA LYS A 135 13.39 3.22 -5.70
C LYS A 135 12.31 3.29 -6.79
N LYS A 136 12.19 2.21 -7.55
CA LYS A 136 11.10 2.06 -8.53
C LYS A 136 9.83 1.64 -7.83
N VAL A 137 8.72 2.31 -8.12
CA VAL A 137 7.43 2.05 -7.48
C VAL A 137 6.35 1.91 -8.54
N GLY A 138 5.67 0.77 -8.55
CA GLY A 138 4.44 0.54 -9.31
C GLY A 138 3.23 0.65 -8.40
N VAL A 139 2.18 1.34 -8.85
CA VAL A 139 0.93 1.48 -8.09
C VAL A 139 -0.15 0.61 -8.70
N PHE A 140 -0.92 -0.10 -7.88
CA PHE A 140 -2.17 -0.70 -8.30
C PHE A 140 -3.34 -0.27 -7.40
N GLY A 141 -4.53 -0.24 -7.98
CA GLY A 141 -5.69 0.39 -7.41
C GLY A 141 -6.95 -0.42 -7.60
N LEU A 142 -7.84 -0.38 -6.61
CA LEU A 142 -9.20 -0.89 -6.78
C LEU A 142 -10.22 0.23 -6.60
N GLY A 143 -11.22 0.22 -7.46
CA GLY A 143 -12.37 1.11 -7.40
C GLY A 143 -13.61 0.46 -8.00
N ASP A 144 -14.76 1.10 -7.80
CA ASP A 144 -16.02 0.73 -8.44
C ASP A 144 -16.40 1.86 -9.41
N GLN A 145 -16.20 1.60 -10.69
CA GLN A 145 -16.35 2.62 -11.74
C GLN A 145 -17.82 2.96 -12.02
N ILE A 146 -18.75 2.04 -11.73
CA ILE A 146 -20.18 2.24 -11.99
C ILE A 146 -20.82 3.04 -10.86
N SER A 147 -20.55 2.70 -9.61
CA SER A 147 -21.13 3.39 -8.46
C SER A 147 -20.44 4.72 -8.14
N TYR A 148 -19.14 4.83 -8.45
CA TYR A 148 -18.30 5.98 -8.13
C TYR A 148 -17.52 6.51 -9.33
N SER A 149 -18.20 6.67 -10.46
CA SER A 149 -17.61 7.13 -11.73
C SER A 149 -16.88 8.48 -11.63
N GLU A 150 -17.33 9.39 -10.76
CA GLU A 150 -16.70 10.72 -10.55
C GLU A 150 -15.41 10.67 -9.69
N ASN A 151 -15.10 9.54 -9.08
CA ASN A 151 -14.02 9.38 -8.11
C ASN A 151 -13.33 8.01 -8.23
N TYR A 152 -13.29 7.47 -9.46
CA TYR A 152 -12.86 6.10 -9.69
C TYR A 152 -11.40 5.90 -9.28
N ALA A 153 -11.17 5.00 -8.32
CA ALA A 153 -9.85 4.64 -7.79
C ALA A 153 -9.00 5.85 -7.32
N ASP A 154 -9.63 6.90 -6.80
CA ASP A 154 -8.94 8.13 -6.41
C ASP A 154 -7.80 7.93 -5.40
N ALA A 155 -7.92 6.95 -4.49
CA ALA A 155 -6.88 6.67 -3.49
C ALA A 155 -5.56 6.23 -4.14
N SER A 156 -5.60 5.61 -5.33
CA SER A 156 -4.40 5.21 -6.06
C SER A 156 -3.62 6.41 -6.60
N GLY A 157 -4.32 7.48 -6.98
CA GLY A 157 -3.69 8.75 -7.33
C GLY A 157 -2.99 9.41 -6.16
N GLU A 158 -3.59 9.35 -4.97
CA GLU A 158 -2.99 9.88 -3.73
C GLU A 158 -1.78 9.05 -3.31
N LEU A 159 -1.87 7.72 -3.39
CA LEU A 159 -0.75 6.81 -3.17
C LEU A 159 0.43 7.14 -4.10
N HIS A 160 0.16 7.32 -5.39
CA HIS A 160 1.18 7.69 -6.38
C HIS A 160 1.86 9.00 -6.03
N ASP A 161 1.09 10.06 -5.73
CA ASP A 161 1.63 11.38 -5.39
C ASP A 161 2.54 11.36 -4.16
N VAL A 162 2.22 10.53 -3.17
CA VAL A 162 3.04 10.38 -1.96
C VAL A 162 4.40 9.78 -2.30
N PHE A 163 4.43 8.66 -3.02
CA PHE A 163 5.70 8.02 -3.40
C PHE A 163 6.53 8.88 -4.35
N GLU A 164 5.88 9.60 -5.27
CA GLU A 164 6.55 10.56 -6.15
C GLU A 164 7.21 11.70 -5.35
N LYS A 165 6.51 12.27 -4.36
CA LYS A 165 7.06 13.32 -3.48
C LYS A 165 8.25 12.84 -2.64
N LEU A 166 8.31 11.55 -2.33
CA LEU A 166 9.45 10.92 -1.66
C LEU A 166 10.64 10.67 -2.60
N GLY A 167 10.55 11.09 -3.87
CA GLY A 167 11.60 10.96 -4.87
C GLY A 167 11.69 9.56 -5.47
N CYS A 168 10.65 8.74 -5.37
CA CYS A 168 10.60 7.44 -6.02
C CYS A 168 10.44 7.59 -7.53
N GLN A 169 10.97 6.63 -8.29
CA GLN A 169 10.74 6.53 -9.72
C GLN A 169 9.43 5.78 -9.96
N MET A 170 8.37 6.50 -10.26
CA MET A 170 7.07 5.92 -10.55
C MET A 170 7.05 5.24 -11.92
N ILE A 171 6.56 4.01 -11.98
CA ILE A 171 6.47 3.17 -13.19
C ILE A 171 5.11 2.46 -13.28
N GLY A 172 4.81 1.86 -14.43
CA GLY A 172 3.60 1.05 -14.62
C GLY A 172 2.35 1.85 -14.98
N TYR A 173 2.48 2.95 -15.71
CA TYR A 173 1.32 3.71 -16.21
C TYR A 173 0.49 2.89 -17.19
N THR A 174 -0.83 2.87 -17.06
CA THR A 174 -1.71 2.04 -17.91
C THR A 174 -2.73 2.88 -18.70
N SER A 175 -3.29 2.30 -19.76
CA SER A 175 -4.32 2.97 -20.59
C SER A 175 -5.65 3.08 -19.85
N GLN A 176 -6.40 4.15 -20.12
CA GLN A 176 -7.80 4.30 -19.67
C GLN A 176 -8.79 3.51 -20.54
N GLU A 177 -8.33 2.89 -21.63
CA GLU A 177 -9.17 2.11 -22.53
C GLU A 177 -9.79 0.89 -21.83
N GLY A 178 -11.10 0.70 -22.00
CA GLY A 178 -11.84 -0.39 -21.38
C GLY A 178 -12.40 -0.09 -19.99
N TYR A 179 -12.30 1.15 -19.52
CA TYR A 179 -12.93 1.64 -18.29
C TYR A 179 -14.02 2.66 -18.61
N GLU A 180 -15.08 2.67 -17.82
CA GLU A 180 -16.20 3.62 -17.88
C GLU A 180 -16.22 4.44 -16.58
N HIS A 181 -15.65 5.65 -16.62
CA HIS A 181 -15.65 6.59 -15.50
C HIS A 181 -15.79 8.04 -16.01
N GLU A 182 -16.18 8.96 -15.13
CA GLU A 182 -16.27 10.39 -15.44
C GLU A 182 -15.00 11.14 -15.00
N ASN A 183 -14.46 10.80 -13.83
CA ASN A 183 -13.27 11.45 -13.30
C ASN A 183 -12.50 10.54 -12.33
N SER A 184 -11.19 10.78 -12.23
CA SER A 184 -10.29 10.04 -11.35
C SER A 184 -9.03 10.85 -11.05
N LYS A 185 -8.61 10.89 -9.78
CA LYS A 185 -7.32 11.41 -9.32
C LYS A 185 -6.14 10.54 -9.75
N ALA A 186 -6.38 9.30 -10.20
CA ALA A 186 -5.33 8.41 -10.70
C ALA A 186 -4.88 8.76 -12.12
N ILE A 187 -5.50 9.75 -12.79
CA ILE A 187 -5.15 10.13 -14.16
C ILE A 187 -3.86 10.98 -14.18
N ARG A 188 -2.96 10.67 -15.12
CA ARG A 188 -1.69 11.37 -15.40
C ARG A 188 -1.60 11.59 -16.92
N GLY A 189 -2.10 12.73 -17.37
CA GLY A 189 -2.28 12.99 -18.81
C GLY A 189 -3.38 12.09 -19.38
N ASP A 190 -3.03 11.26 -20.37
CA ASP A 190 -3.97 10.33 -21.00
C ASP A 190 -3.95 8.92 -20.38
N LEU A 191 -3.12 8.68 -19.36
CA LEU A 191 -2.91 7.37 -18.73
C LEU A 191 -3.35 7.37 -17.27
N PHE A 192 -3.55 6.19 -16.70
CA PHE A 192 -3.59 6.01 -15.25
C PHE A 192 -2.18 5.92 -14.66
N CYS A 193 -2.03 6.33 -13.41
CA CYS A 193 -0.78 6.33 -12.64
C CYS A 193 -0.30 4.93 -12.22
N GLY A 194 -0.97 3.88 -12.68
CA GLY A 194 -0.81 2.51 -12.22
C GLY A 194 -1.83 1.58 -12.87
N LEU A 195 -1.90 0.33 -12.41
CA LEU A 195 -2.94 -0.62 -12.79
C LEU A 195 -4.20 -0.41 -11.94
N LEU A 196 -5.35 -0.13 -12.58
CA LEU A 196 -6.63 -0.08 -11.89
C LEU A 196 -7.45 -1.34 -12.17
N CYS A 197 -8.04 -1.92 -11.14
CA CYS A 197 -8.93 -3.08 -11.22
C CYS A 197 -10.30 -2.73 -10.63
N ASP A 198 -11.33 -3.45 -11.06
CA ASP A 198 -12.70 -3.29 -10.57
C ASP A 198 -13.30 -4.68 -10.37
N GLU A 199 -13.12 -5.22 -9.16
CA GLU A 199 -13.61 -6.54 -8.74
C GLU A 199 -15.14 -6.59 -8.53
N ILE A 200 -15.87 -5.49 -8.80
CA ILE A 200 -17.33 -5.42 -8.66
C ILE A 200 -17.99 -5.49 -10.03
N ASN A 201 -17.42 -4.82 -11.03
CA ASN A 201 -18.03 -4.65 -12.36
C ASN A 201 -17.24 -5.33 -13.49
N GLN A 202 -15.94 -5.58 -13.32
CA GLN A 202 -15.03 -6.10 -14.35
C GLN A 202 -14.03 -7.12 -13.77
N ASP A 203 -14.49 -7.98 -12.86
CA ASP A 203 -13.68 -8.98 -12.16
C ASP A 203 -13.02 -9.99 -13.12
N ASP A 204 -13.72 -10.32 -14.22
CA ASP A 204 -13.25 -11.19 -15.28
C ASP A 204 -12.03 -10.65 -16.06
N LEU A 205 -11.77 -9.33 -15.99
CA LEU A 205 -10.66 -8.68 -16.68
C LEU A 205 -9.41 -8.53 -15.79
N SER A 206 -9.52 -8.70 -14.47
CA SER A 206 -8.44 -8.38 -13.55
C SER A 206 -7.20 -9.24 -13.74
N GLU A 207 -7.35 -10.55 -13.93
CA GLU A 207 -6.20 -11.45 -14.13
C GLU A 207 -5.44 -11.12 -15.41
N GLU A 208 -6.15 -10.86 -16.53
CA GLU A 208 -5.52 -10.48 -17.79
C GLU A 208 -4.81 -9.11 -17.68
N ARG A 209 -5.45 -8.13 -17.03
CA ARG A 209 -4.85 -6.81 -16.80
C ARG A 209 -3.57 -6.91 -15.96
N VAL A 210 -3.58 -7.72 -14.90
CA VAL A 210 -2.40 -7.98 -14.07
C VAL A 210 -1.28 -8.61 -14.89
N GLN A 211 -1.56 -9.66 -15.67
CA GLN A 211 -0.55 -10.32 -16.50
C GLN A 211 0.12 -9.36 -17.48
N ASN A 212 -0.66 -8.50 -18.12
CA ASN A 212 -0.15 -7.50 -19.06
C ASN A 212 0.68 -6.43 -18.35
N TRP A 213 0.22 -5.96 -17.20
CA TRP A 213 0.90 -4.95 -16.41
C TRP A 213 2.24 -5.45 -15.84
N VAL A 214 2.29 -6.68 -15.32
CA VAL A 214 3.54 -7.27 -14.81
C VAL A 214 4.58 -7.39 -15.91
N LYS A 215 4.18 -7.80 -17.13
CA LYS A 215 5.07 -7.82 -18.30
C LYS A 215 5.59 -6.43 -18.65
N GLN A 216 4.74 -5.41 -18.56
CA GLN A 216 5.13 -4.02 -18.75
C GLN A 216 6.15 -3.59 -17.68
N LEU A 217 5.89 -3.83 -16.39
CA LEU A 217 6.80 -3.48 -15.30
C LEU A 217 8.19 -4.13 -15.46
N LYS A 218 8.23 -5.41 -15.86
CA LYS A 218 9.49 -6.11 -16.18
C LYS A 218 10.24 -5.42 -17.33
N THR A 219 9.52 -4.92 -18.34
CA THR A 219 10.11 -4.19 -19.48
C THR A 219 10.58 -2.79 -19.10
N GLU A 220 9.89 -2.12 -18.18
CA GLU A 220 10.27 -0.82 -17.59
C GLU A 220 11.41 -0.94 -16.56
N GLY A 221 11.91 -2.16 -16.37
CA GLY A 221 13.08 -2.43 -15.55
C GLY A 221 12.79 -2.42 -14.06
N ILE A 222 11.60 -2.83 -13.60
CA ILE A 222 11.33 -2.97 -12.15
C ILE A 222 12.35 -3.88 -11.44
N LEU A 223 12.94 -4.83 -12.17
CA LEU A 223 13.97 -5.76 -11.70
C LEU A 223 15.40 -5.24 -11.93
N ASP A 224 15.56 -4.12 -12.62
CA ASP A 224 16.86 -3.47 -12.75
C ASP A 224 17.09 -2.68 -11.46
N GLY A 225 17.91 -3.26 -10.56
CA GLY A 225 18.27 -2.64 -9.28
C GLY A 225 18.67 -1.18 -9.44
N SER A 226 18.47 -0.37 -8.40
CA SER A 226 18.63 1.08 -8.42
C SER A 226 20.03 1.51 -8.91
N SER A 227 20.19 1.70 -10.22
CA SER A 227 21.40 2.20 -10.84
C SER A 227 21.43 3.72 -10.73
N GLU A 228 22.43 4.25 -10.03
CA GLU A 228 22.66 5.70 -9.98
C GLU A 228 22.91 6.29 -11.39
N SER A 229 22.11 7.32 -11.70
CA SER A 229 22.32 8.42 -12.66
C SER A 229 22.14 8.18 -14.18
N SER A 230 21.28 9.00 -14.80
CA SER A 230 21.76 10.03 -15.74
C SER A 230 20.71 11.15 -15.89
N ALA A 231 21.17 12.39 -15.74
CA ALA A 231 20.37 13.60 -15.78
C ALA A 231 20.34 14.22 -17.19
N SER A 232 19.14 14.70 -17.56
CA SER A 232 18.82 15.88 -18.41
C SER A 232 19.09 15.83 -19.94
N PRO A 233 18.43 16.68 -20.79
CA PRO A 233 18.00 18.05 -20.49
C PRO A 233 16.58 18.49 -20.93
N THR A 234 15.97 19.34 -20.11
CA THR A 234 14.86 20.25 -20.49
C THR A 234 15.45 21.62 -20.87
N PRO A 235 14.94 22.33 -21.90
CA PRO A 235 15.66 23.40 -22.57
C PRO A 235 15.74 24.70 -21.75
N THR A 236 16.93 25.29 -21.81
CA THR A 236 17.32 26.61 -21.31
C THR A 236 16.52 27.73 -21.96
N ALA A 237 15.80 28.52 -21.16
CA ALA A 237 15.42 29.88 -21.50
C ALA A 237 16.32 30.85 -20.71
N VAL A 238 17.17 31.54 -21.45
CA VAL A 238 18.01 32.67 -21.05
C VAL A 238 17.14 33.87 -20.72
N ILE A 239 17.32 34.48 -19.54
CA ILE A 239 17.02 35.90 -19.34
C ILE A 239 18.22 36.57 -18.65
N ASP A 240 18.73 37.59 -19.33
CA ASP A 240 19.84 38.43 -18.92
C ASP A 240 19.51 39.21 -17.63
N ALA A 241 20.51 39.29 -16.76
CA ALA A 241 20.48 40.10 -15.55
C ALA A 241 20.82 41.56 -15.91
N GLU A 242 19.87 42.49 -15.68
CA GLU A 242 20.15 43.92 -15.60
C GLU A 242 19.93 44.39 -14.16
N VAL A 243 21.00 44.90 -13.57
CA VAL A 243 21.10 45.42 -12.20
C VAL A 243 20.44 46.80 -12.15
N VAL A 244 19.35 46.94 -11.39
CA VAL A 244 18.81 48.26 -11.00
C VAL A 244 18.72 48.35 -9.47
N ALA A 245 19.26 49.46 -8.98
CA ALA A 245 19.60 49.76 -7.60
C ALA A 245 18.42 49.71 -6.61
N THR A 246 18.72 49.23 -5.42
CA THR A 246 17.89 49.30 -4.21
C THR A 246 17.85 50.72 -3.62
N PRO A 247 16.67 51.27 -3.27
CA PRO A 247 16.53 52.33 -2.27
C PRO A 247 16.36 51.72 -0.85
N PRO A 248 16.62 52.50 0.22
CA PRO A 248 16.84 51.95 1.55
C PRO A 248 15.54 51.51 2.24
N ALA A 249 15.69 50.50 3.10
CA ALA A 249 14.64 49.87 3.88
C ALA A 249 13.93 50.86 4.84
N GLU A 250 12.61 50.94 4.74
CA GLU A 250 11.76 51.40 5.84
C GLU A 250 11.46 50.20 6.76
N VAL A 251 11.77 50.37 8.04
CA VAL A 251 11.48 49.42 9.11
C VAL A 251 9.97 49.42 9.35
N ILE A 252 9.28 48.39 8.86
CA ILE A 252 7.88 48.12 9.22
C ILE A 252 7.90 47.10 10.36
N VAL A 253 7.20 47.48 11.43
CA VAL A 253 7.14 46.85 12.75
C VAL A 253 6.67 45.40 12.64
N GLU A 254 7.53 44.44 13.01
CA GLU A 254 7.29 42.98 12.95
C GLU A 254 6.12 42.50 13.83
N ASP A 255 5.70 43.30 14.82
CA ASP A 255 4.69 42.91 15.81
C ASP A 255 3.27 42.76 15.22
N ASP A 256 2.89 43.54 14.20
CA ASP A 256 1.51 43.52 13.67
C ASP A 256 1.26 42.31 12.74
N VAL A 257 2.32 41.80 12.10
CA VAL A 257 2.26 40.60 11.26
C VAL A 257 2.23 39.34 12.12
N ILE A 258 3.05 39.28 13.18
CA ILE A 258 3.07 38.17 14.13
C ILE A 258 1.71 38.07 14.85
N SER A 259 1.15 39.20 15.28
CA SER A 259 -0.17 39.24 15.94
C SER A 259 -1.30 38.72 15.04
N LYS A 260 -1.27 39.05 13.74
CA LYS A 260 -2.24 38.53 12.76
C LYS A 260 -2.06 37.03 12.52
N LEU A 261 -0.81 36.57 12.42
CA LEU A 261 -0.49 35.16 12.19
C LEU A 261 -0.89 34.29 13.40
N GLU A 262 -0.72 34.79 14.61
CA GLU A 262 -1.16 34.11 15.83
C GLU A 262 -2.68 34.04 15.94
N ALA A 263 -3.40 35.11 15.54
CA ALA A 263 -4.85 35.12 15.49
C ALA A 263 -5.41 34.13 14.45
N GLU A 264 -4.78 34.04 13.28
CA GLU A 264 -5.15 33.10 12.22
C GLU A 264 -4.89 31.64 12.64
N ASN A 265 -3.75 31.38 13.28
CA ASN A 265 -3.43 30.07 13.86
C ASN A 265 -4.38 29.68 15.01
N ALA A 266 -4.84 30.64 15.83
CA ALA A 266 -5.83 30.39 16.86
C ALA A 266 -7.21 30.03 16.26
N MET A 267 -7.60 30.68 15.16
CA MET A 267 -8.82 30.36 14.42
C MET A 267 -8.75 28.96 13.81
N LEU A 268 -7.61 28.58 13.22
CA LEU A 268 -7.39 27.23 12.67
C LEU A 268 -7.45 26.14 13.74
N ARG A 269 -6.87 26.37 14.93
CA ARG A 269 -6.98 25.42 16.05
C ARG A 269 -8.42 25.24 16.52
N LYS A 270 -9.19 26.33 16.57
CA LYS A 270 -10.60 26.27 16.92
C LYS A 270 -11.42 25.48 15.90
N LEU A 271 -11.17 25.69 14.60
CA LEU A 271 -11.80 24.92 13.52
C LEU A 271 -11.42 23.43 13.59
N LEU A 272 -10.17 23.12 13.93
CA LEU A 272 -9.72 21.74 14.12
C LEU A 272 -10.41 21.07 15.32
N ASP A 273 -10.57 21.78 16.43
CA ASP A 273 -11.29 21.28 17.60
C ASP A 273 -12.80 21.13 17.34
N GLU A 274 -13.39 22.04 16.57
CA GLU A 274 -14.78 21.94 16.08
C GLU A 274 -14.96 20.74 15.14
N SER A 275 -14.00 20.48 14.24
CA SER A 275 -13.99 19.28 13.39
C SER A 275 -13.92 18.01 14.22
N LYS A 276 -12.97 17.93 15.17
CA LYS A 276 -12.84 16.77 16.07
C LYS A 276 -14.07 16.56 16.95
N ALA A 277 -14.76 17.63 17.32
CA ALA A 277 -16.03 17.55 18.04
C ALA A 277 -17.15 17.02 17.14
N MET A 278 -17.19 17.46 15.87
CA MET A 278 -18.12 16.95 14.85
C MET A 278 -17.90 15.45 14.62
N ASP A 279 -16.64 15.00 14.51
CA ASP A 279 -16.29 13.59 14.32
C ASP A 279 -16.75 12.72 15.49
N LYS A 280 -16.64 13.23 16.73
CA LYS A 280 -17.17 12.56 17.92
C LYS A 280 -18.69 12.49 17.96
N VAL A 281 -19.38 13.54 17.49
CA VAL A 281 -20.84 13.55 17.41
C VAL A 281 -21.31 12.55 16.34
N LEU A 282 -20.66 12.54 15.17
CA LEU A 282 -20.95 11.59 14.10
C LEU A 282 -20.70 10.14 14.54
N ALA A 283 -19.60 9.89 15.25
CA ALA A 283 -19.31 8.58 15.83
C ALA A 283 -20.39 8.15 16.85
N ASN A 284 -20.87 9.07 17.70
CA ASN A 284 -21.92 8.77 18.66
C ASN A 284 -23.29 8.53 17.99
N ASP A 285 -23.64 9.29 16.96
CA ASP A 285 -24.91 9.17 16.25
C ASP A 285 -24.99 7.87 15.45
N VAL A 286 -23.87 7.37 14.95
CA VAL A 286 -23.82 6.08 14.26
C VAL A 286 -23.81 4.89 15.22
N MET A 287 -23.16 5.02 16.38
CA MET A 287 -23.21 4.00 17.43
C MET A 287 -24.62 3.80 18.04
N ASN A 288 -25.51 4.80 17.89
CA ASN A 288 -26.89 4.75 18.42
C ASN A 288 -27.95 4.23 17.43
N GLY A 289 -27.55 3.70 16.27
CA GLY A 289 -28.39 2.77 15.49
C GLY A 289 -29.50 3.37 14.62
N GLU A 290 -29.52 4.69 14.37
CA GLU A 290 -30.49 5.31 13.43
C GLU A 290 -29.92 5.64 12.05
N SER A 291 -28.60 5.63 11.86
CA SER A 291 -27.98 5.98 10.58
C SER A 291 -27.69 4.70 9.78
N GLY A 292 -28.17 4.63 8.54
CA GLY A 292 -28.03 3.47 7.65
C GLY A 292 -26.59 3.19 7.22
N TYR A 293 -25.68 2.91 8.16
CA TYR A 293 -24.30 2.51 7.97
C TYR A 293 -24.14 1.02 8.28
N LYS A 294 -23.38 0.30 7.46
CA LYS A 294 -23.03 -1.10 7.62
C LYS A 294 -21.61 -1.22 8.20
N PRO A 295 -21.41 -1.97 9.29
CA PRO A 295 -20.09 -2.17 9.85
C PRO A 295 -19.31 -3.25 9.10
N TYR A 296 -18.04 -2.99 8.85
CA TYR A 296 -17.05 -3.91 8.31
C TYR A 296 -15.88 -3.99 9.28
N TYR A 297 -15.79 -5.12 9.98
CA TYR A 297 -14.75 -5.36 10.98
C TYR A 297 -13.52 -5.97 10.33
N ASN A 298 -12.37 -5.30 10.46
CA ASN A 298 -11.08 -5.87 10.08
C ASN A 298 -10.47 -6.56 11.33
N PRO A 299 -10.43 -7.91 11.39
CA PRO A 299 -9.91 -8.64 12.54
C PRO A 299 -8.40 -8.49 12.74
N LYS A 300 -7.66 -8.00 11.75
CA LYS A 300 -6.21 -7.82 11.79
C LYS A 300 -5.82 -6.45 12.36
N SER A 301 -6.45 -5.37 11.88
CA SER A 301 -6.21 -4.01 12.41
C SER A 301 -7.05 -3.66 13.65
N LEU A 302 -7.93 -4.58 14.08
CA LEU A 302 -8.87 -4.39 15.21
C LEU A 302 -9.73 -3.12 15.07
N SER A 303 -9.96 -2.68 13.83
CA SER A 303 -10.74 -1.51 13.50
C SER A 303 -12.08 -1.91 12.88
N THR A 304 -13.10 -1.08 13.11
CA THR A 304 -14.40 -1.20 12.46
C THR A 304 -14.57 -0.02 11.53
N MET A 305 -14.72 -0.29 10.23
CA MET A 305 -15.12 0.69 9.23
C MET A 305 -16.64 0.71 9.14
N TRP A 306 -17.23 1.89 9.20
CA TRP A 306 -18.67 2.07 9.04
C TRP A 306 -18.94 2.68 7.68
N VAL A 307 -19.60 1.96 6.78
CA VAL A 307 -19.87 2.41 5.40
C VAL A 307 -21.35 2.76 5.26
N SER A 308 -21.68 3.94 4.74
CA SER A 308 -23.05 4.36 4.54
C SER A 308 -23.79 3.44 3.56
N SER A 309 -25.12 3.42 3.61
CA SER A 309 -25.97 2.59 2.75
C SER A 309 -25.91 2.97 1.27
N ASP A 310 -25.55 4.22 0.97
CA ASP A 310 -25.20 4.70 -0.38
C ASP A 310 -23.73 4.47 -0.73
N GLY A 311 -22.92 3.97 0.22
CA GLY A 311 -21.49 3.65 0.09
C GLY A 311 -20.56 4.85 -0.09
N LYS A 312 -21.09 6.08 -0.07
CA LYS A 312 -20.34 7.32 -0.33
C LYS A 312 -19.54 7.83 0.86
N LYS A 313 -19.84 7.39 2.07
CA LYS A 313 -19.18 7.86 3.29
C LYS A 313 -18.72 6.67 4.11
N CYS A 314 -17.48 6.73 4.57
CA CYS A 314 -16.99 5.81 5.58
C CYS A 314 -16.22 6.54 6.68
N TYR A 315 -16.19 5.95 7.87
CA TYR A 315 -15.34 6.43 8.96
C TYR A 315 -14.91 5.26 9.85
N TYR A 316 -13.80 5.45 10.58
CA TYR A 316 -13.16 4.41 11.38
C TYR A 316 -13.39 4.61 12.86
N THR A 317 -13.62 3.50 13.55
CA THR A 317 -13.55 3.47 15.01
C THR A 317 -12.50 2.45 15.44
N LYS A 318 -11.48 2.90 16.18
CA LYS A 318 -10.59 2.01 16.94
C LYS A 318 -11.36 1.55 18.17
N GLU A 319 -11.51 0.24 18.32
CA GLU A 319 -12.36 -0.47 19.28
C GLU A 319 -13.88 -0.37 19.02
N SER A 320 -14.42 -1.44 18.43
CA SER A 320 -15.71 -2.01 18.85
C SER A 320 -15.88 -3.39 18.21
N ARG A 321 -15.73 -4.44 19.02
CA ARG A 321 -16.56 -5.62 18.80
C ARG A 321 -18.00 -5.12 18.85
N ILE A 322 -18.70 -5.23 17.73
CA ILE A 322 -20.17 -5.11 17.72
C ILE A 322 -20.69 -6.02 18.84
N PRO A 323 -21.59 -5.56 19.72
CA PRO A 323 -22.14 -6.37 20.81
C PRO A 323 -22.82 -7.66 20.34
#